data_AF-A0A3R6XGV8-F1
#
_entry.id   AF-A0A3R6XGV8-F1
#
_cell.length_a   1.000
_cell.length_b   1.000
_cell.length_c   1.000
_cell.angle_alpha   90.00
_cell.angle_beta   90.00
_cell.angle_gamma   90.00
#
_symmetry.space_group_name_H-M   'P 1'
#
loop_
_entity.id
_entity.type
_entity.pdbx_description
1 polymer ?
#
loop_
_entity_poly.entity_id
_entity_poly.type
_entity_poly.pdbx_seq_one_letter_code
_entity_poly.pdbx_strand_id
1 'polypeptide(L)'
;MSIRHLIEFLTDRHYDHPISHQLLYKPMKKDFVNIMHFLFRELDPNYEVSAKIEEDVANCFRTLKYPFPISKLALSSVGSPHSWPPLLAAISWMIELLSYDAIVQDEALNNPDHNNGHDDDSDMFAYLTVAYKTYLSGSDDEYELMTRRMEESMGAFDIYRKNDQIQQDTDVVRHENDELRRQIDALQNGQSLVSLNAKKRDFQGDVDKLQTIVKTYEASKVKAHDAIRVFEQRLAKRQQVYQTQQSTMAELQRRIDTQELSSDDLERMTSERGRLQEMLLNVEKRYKHIQASHWQKETEISQFMDRIEDLVNTYMSYCRRLKLDDRKDAHGVEYAIQIDAHSGGAKAAAALMQHLKKTIVPSLQAFRRQRVDRLDRILDKGVEAKVRIGHATSSMNEAVEAARLIDVQERKLDESIRKEQEAMDVALERKSREIEELELELERLQTQDKDDMSGLGRADKLLRDAKAAYADMSTQYKHEIESRLRFIQHAISMCIAFKEHATKTMTDADRYLRSQDTRVSSTSS
;
A
#
# COMPACT_ATOMS: atom_id res chain seq x y z
N MET A 1 54.80 109.87 -38.29
CA MET A 1 54.57 110.20 -39.72
C MET A 1 54.23 111.67 -39.95
N SER A 2 53.48 112.34 -39.07
CA SER A 2 52.85 113.64 -39.38
C SER A 2 53.77 114.86 -39.55
N ILE A 3 54.93 114.96 -38.89
CA ILE A 3 55.82 116.14 -39.05
C ILE A 3 56.50 116.14 -40.42
N ARG A 4 56.98 114.98 -40.88
CA ARG A 4 57.67 114.87 -42.18
C ARG A 4 56.72 115.18 -43.34
N HIS A 5 55.50 114.64 -43.29
CA HIS A 5 54.48 114.87 -44.32
C HIS A 5 54.04 116.33 -44.39
N LEU A 6 53.90 117.00 -43.23
CA LEU A 6 53.66 118.45 -43.16
C LEU A 6 54.79 119.25 -43.82
N ILE A 7 56.06 118.89 -43.57
CA ILE A 7 57.21 119.57 -44.18
C ILE A 7 57.22 119.37 -45.69
N GLU A 8 57.00 118.13 -46.16
CA GLU A 8 56.95 117.79 -47.59
C GLU A 8 55.85 118.61 -48.29
N PHE A 9 54.62 118.60 -47.78
CA PHE A 9 53.50 119.35 -48.35
C PHE A 9 53.73 120.87 -48.41
N LEU A 10 54.23 121.46 -47.31
CA LEU A 10 54.52 122.90 -47.28
C LEU A 10 55.67 123.29 -48.21
N THR A 11 56.63 122.38 -48.44
CA THR A 11 57.74 122.61 -49.38
C THR A 11 57.26 122.54 -50.82
N ASP A 12 56.46 121.53 -51.18
CA ASP A 12 55.94 121.33 -52.53
C ASP A 12 55.03 122.49 -52.98
N ARG A 13 54.22 123.04 -52.06
CA ARG A 13 53.29 124.16 -52.33
C ARG A 13 53.90 125.55 -52.07
N HIS A 14 55.23 125.65 -51.94
CA HIS A 14 55.99 126.92 -51.86
C HIS A 14 55.62 127.82 -50.67
N TYR A 15 55.62 127.29 -49.46
CA TYR A 15 55.35 128.06 -48.24
C TYR A 15 56.38 129.18 -47.94
N ASP A 16 55.89 130.37 -47.59
CA ASP A 16 56.68 131.61 -47.51
C ASP A 16 57.58 131.78 -46.26
N HIS A 17 57.51 130.88 -45.27
CA HIS A 17 58.27 131.00 -44.01
C HIS A 17 59.29 129.87 -43.81
N PRO A 18 60.43 130.12 -43.13
CA PRO A 18 61.47 129.10 -42.93
C PRO A 18 60.99 127.95 -42.05
N ILE A 19 61.05 126.72 -42.58
CA ILE A 19 60.65 125.50 -41.87
C ILE A 19 61.90 124.67 -41.49
N SER A 20 61.97 124.21 -40.24
CA SER A 20 62.96 123.26 -39.77
C SER A 20 62.31 122.17 -38.92
N HIS A 21 62.82 120.94 -39.00
CA HIS A 21 62.33 119.80 -38.23
C HIS A 21 62.43 120.04 -36.71
N GLN A 22 63.36 120.88 -36.25
CA GLN A 22 63.47 121.27 -34.83
C GLN A 22 62.40 122.28 -34.41
N LEU A 23 61.94 123.14 -35.33
CA LEU A 23 60.93 124.18 -35.05
C LEU A 23 59.54 123.55 -34.85
N LEU A 24 59.23 122.49 -35.59
CA LEU A 24 57.94 121.80 -35.55
C LEU A 24 57.83 120.74 -34.41
N TYR A 25 58.89 120.52 -33.64
CA TYR A 25 58.82 119.67 -32.45
C TYR A 25 58.17 120.42 -31.26
N LYS A 26 58.33 121.75 -31.21
CA LYS A 26 57.69 122.63 -30.23
C LYS A 26 57.39 123.99 -30.88
N PRO A 27 56.37 124.08 -31.75
CA PRO A 27 56.11 125.29 -32.51
C PRO A 27 55.64 126.43 -31.61
N MET A 28 56.03 127.66 -31.97
CA MET A 28 55.42 128.84 -31.36
C MET A 28 54.03 129.07 -31.94
N LYS A 29 53.19 129.79 -31.19
CA LYS A 29 51.83 130.16 -31.64
C LYS A 29 51.82 130.86 -33.01
N LYS A 30 52.82 131.68 -33.28
CA LYS A 30 53.00 132.37 -34.57
C LYS A 30 53.20 131.39 -35.72
N ASP A 31 54.01 130.35 -35.52
CA ASP A 31 54.33 129.37 -36.57
C ASP A 31 53.10 128.52 -36.90
N PHE A 32 52.34 128.10 -35.88
CA PHE A 32 51.07 127.40 -36.08
C PHE A 32 50.06 128.25 -36.86
N VAL A 33 49.91 129.53 -36.50
CA VAL A 33 49.00 130.46 -37.19
C VAL A 33 49.40 130.63 -38.65
N ASN A 34 50.68 130.79 -38.94
CA ASN A 34 51.16 130.92 -40.31
C ASN A 34 50.92 129.65 -41.13
N ILE A 35 51.09 128.46 -40.54
CA ILE A 35 50.81 127.17 -41.20
C ILE A 35 49.31 127.05 -41.47
N MET A 36 48.46 127.30 -40.48
CA MET A 36 47.01 127.23 -40.65
C MET A 36 46.48 128.22 -41.68
N HIS A 37 47.01 129.46 -41.69
CA HIS A 37 46.66 130.45 -42.69
C HIS A 37 46.99 129.97 -44.11
N PHE A 38 48.19 129.45 -44.32
CA PHE A 38 48.58 128.92 -45.62
C PHE A 38 47.65 127.79 -46.08
N LEU A 39 47.38 126.82 -45.20
CA LEU A 39 46.52 125.71 -45.56
C LEU A 39 45.05 126.14 -45.80
N PHE A 40 44.58 127.23 -45.18
CA PHE A 40 43.25 127.78 -45.49
C PHE A 40 43.19 128.47 -46.85
N ARG A 41 44.28 129.09 -47.32
CA ARG A 41 44.33 129.68 -48.67
C ARG A 41 44.34 128.64 -49.78
N GLU A 42 44.88 127.45 -49.50
CA GLU A 42 44.79 126.32 -50.42
C GLU A 42 43.35 125.77 -50.54
N LEU A 43 42.51 126.00 -49.53
CA LEU A 43 41.10 125.58 -49.55
C LEU A 43 40.18 126.65 -50.14
N ASP A 44 40.46 127.92 -49.84
CA ASP A 44 39.76 129.09 -50.39
C ASP A 44 40.80 130.15 -50.80
N PRO A 45 41.01 130.37 -52.11
CA PRO A 45 41.97 131.36 -52.61
C PRO A 45 41.73 132.78 -52.10
N ASN A 46 40.49 133.10 -51.70
CA ASN A 46 40.08 134.43 -51.23
C ASN A 46 40.09 134.57 -49.69
N TYR A 47 40.65 133.61 -48.95
CA TYR A 47 40.68 133.67 -47.47
C TYR A 47 41.60 134.76 -46.93
N GLU A 48 41.11 135.54 -45.95
CA GLU A 48 41.86 136.55 -45.19
C GLU A 48 41.94 136.20 -43.68
N VAL A 49 43.10 136.42 -43.05
CA VAL A 49 43.31 136.14 -41.61
C VAL A 49 42.47 137.06 -40.72
N SER A 50 41.60 136.50 -39.89
CA SER A 50 40.92 137.29 -38.86
C SER A 50 41.76 137.50 -37.60
N ALA A 51 41.41 138.53 -36.82
CA ALA A 51 42.02 138.82 -35.53
C ALA A 51 41.80 137.70 -34.47
N LYS A 52 40.87 136.76 -34.71
CA LYS A 52 40.55 135.64 -33.83
C LYS A 52 40.77 134.29 -34.53
N ILE A 53 41.98 134.10 -35.06
CA ILE A 53 42.38 132.87 -35.76
C ILE A 53 42.06 131.57 -35.00
N GLU A 54 42.06 131.57 -33.65
CA GLU A 54 41.69 130.39 -32.86
C GLU A 54 40.22 129.97 -33.07
N GLU A 55 39.31 130.93 -33.26
CA GLU A 55 37.90 130.65 -33.53
C GLU A 55 37.72 130.20 -34.98
N ASP A 56 38.44 130.82 -35.92
CA ASP A 56 38.43 130.43 -37.34
C ASP A 56 38.94 129.01 -37.53
N VAL A 57 40.03 128.64 -36.86
CA VAL A 57 40.59 127.28 -36.93
C VAL A 57 39.58 126.26 -36.42
N ALA A 58 38.98 126.50 -35.25
CA ALA A 58 37.98 125.59 -34.71
C ALA A 58 36.70 125.51 -35.56
N ASN A 59 36.29 126.62 -36.19
CA ASN A 59 35.13 126.66 -37.08
C ASN A 59 35.40 125.97 -38.42
N CYS A 60 36.56 126.20 -39.04
CA CYS A 60 36.95 125.57 -40.29
C CYS A 60 36.94 124.05 -40.17
N PHE A 61 37.63 123.49 -39.17
CA PHE A 61 37.62 122.04 -38.94
C PHE A 61 36.21 121.49 -38.66
N ARG A 62 35.32 122.28 -38.01
CA ARG A 62 33.92 121.87 -37.82
C ARG A 62 33.13 121.88 -39.12
N THR A 63 33.32 122.89 -39.97
CA THR A 63 32.68 122.99 -41.29
C THR A 63 33.13 121.86 -42.21
N LEU A 64 34.43 121.56 -42.20
CA LEU A 64 35.04 120.43 -42.92
C LEU A 64 34.70 119.06 -42.30
N LYS A 65 33.90 119.03 -41.22
CA LYS A 65 33.46 117.81 -40.53
C LYS A 65 34.61 116.96 -39.97
N TYR A 66 35.68 117.60 -39.51
CA TYR A 66 36.76 116.92 -38.81
C TYR A 66 36.21 116.19 -37.56
N PRO A 67 36.49 114.87 -37.42
CA PRO A 67 35.80 114.02 -36.45
C PRO A 67 36.15 114.29 -34.97
N PHE A 68 37.24 115.02 -34.69
CA PHE A 68 37.69 115.27 -33.31
C PHE A 68 37.57 116.76 -32.94
N PRO A 69 37.03 117.10 -31.76
CA PRO A 69 36.87 118.50 -31.37
C PRO A 69 38.22 119.17 -31.11
N ILE A 70 38.48 120.29 -31.78
CA ILE A 70 39.64 121.13 -31.51
C ILE A 70 39.34 122.05 -30.33
N SER A 71 40.02 121.82 -29.20
CA SER A 71 39.84 122.63 -27.98
C SER A 71 40.44 124.03 -28.14
N LYS A 72 39.68 125.08 -27.79
CA LYS A 72 40.18 126.46 -27.76
C LYS A 72 41.41 126.61 -26.85
N LEU A 73 41.45 125.88 -25.73
CA LEU A 73 42.60 125.90 -24.81
C LEU A 73 43.88 125.32 -25.46
N ALA A 74 43.74 124.32 -26.35
CA ALA A 74 44.86 123.77 -27.09
C ALA A 74 45.42 124.78 -28.10
N LEU A 75 44.55 125.60 -28.71
CA LEU A 75 44.92 126.66 -29.66
C LEU A 75 45.60 127.86 -28.98
N SER A 76 45.27 128.16 -27.73
CA SER A 76 45.98 129.20 -26.97
C SER A 76 47.38 128.76 -26.51
N SER A 77 47.64 127.45 -26.42
CA SER A 77 48.90 126.84 -25.96
C SER A 77 49.43 125.76 -26.90
N VAL A 78 49.56 126.08 -28.19
CA VAL A 78 49.84 125.10 -29.27
C VAL A 78 51.12 124.28 -29.08
N GLY A 79 52.17 124.87 -28.48
CA GLY A 79 53.47 124.22 -28.27
C GLY A 79 53.58 123.40 -26.98
N SER A 80 52.48 123.17 -26.27
CA SER A 80 52.45 122.30 -25.08
C SER A 80 52.57 120.82 -25.48
N PRO A 81 53.31 119.97 -24.73
CA PRO A 81 53.44 118.54 -25.02
C PRO A 81 52.12 117.78 -25.16
N HIS A 82 51.04 118.26 -24.53
CA HIS A 82 49.72 117.64 -24.59
C HIS A 82 48.77 118.26 -25.64
N SER A 83 49.09 119.47 -26.14
CA SER A 83 48.25 120.19 -27.11
C SER A 83 48.74 120.03 -28.56
N TRP A 84 50.06 119.92 -28.76
CA TRP A 84 50.66 119.84 -30.09
C TRP A 84 50.30 118.57 -30.86
N PRO A 85 50.37 117.35 -30.28
CA PRO A 85 50.10 116.13 -31.05
C PRO A 85 48.69 116.07 -31.65
N PRO A 86 47.59 116.42 -30.94
CA PRO A 86 46.26 116.49 -31.53
C PRO A 86 46.11 117.56 -32.62
N LEU A 87 46.76 118.73 -32.47
CA LEU A 87 46.73 119.79 -33.47
C LEU A 87 47.49 119.41 -34.73
N LEU A 88 48.64 118.75 -34.57
CA LEU A 88 49.41 118.22 -35.69
C LEU A 88 48.65 117.12 -36.44
N ALA A 89 47.91 116.27 -35.74
CA ALA A 89 47.03 115.29 -36.37
C ALA A 89 45.92 115.96 -37.20
N ALA A 90 45.32 117.05 -36.69
CA ALA A 90 44.34 117.83 -37.43
C ALA A 90 44.93 118.50 -38.68
N ILE A 91 46.15 119.05 -38.57
CA ILE A 91 46.88 119.58 -39.73
C ILE A 91 47.16 118.49 -40.77
N SER A 92 47.63 117.31 -40.33
CA SER A 92 47.90 116.17 -41.21
C SER A 92 46.65 115.73 -41.96
N TRP A 93 45.51 115.66 -41.26
CA TRP A 93 44.23 115.34 -41.86
C TRP A 93 43.80 116.37 -42.91
N MET A 94 44.03 117.67 -42.64
CA MET A 94 43.69 118.72 -43.59
C MET A 94 44.55 118.66 -44.85
N ILE A 95 45.83 118.29 -44.71
CA ILE A 95 46.74 118.06 -45.83
C ILE A 95 46.29 116.86 -46.69
N GLU A 96 45.88 115.76 -46.05
CA GLU A 96 45.33 114.60 -46.76
C GLU A 96 44.07 114.98 -47.55
N LEU A 97 43.18 115.79 -46.95
CA LEU A 97 41.97 116.29 -47.62
C LEU A 97 42.32 117.17 -48.83
N LEU A 98 43.26 118.11 -48.69
CA LEU A 98 43.69 118.97 -49.80
C LEU A 98 44.39 118.19 -50.91
N SER A 99 45.02 117.07 -50.59
CA SER A 99 45.67 116.19 -51.57
C SER A 99 44.66 115.33 -52.32
N TYR A 100 43.48 115.05 -51.74
CA TYR A 100 42.42 114.26 -52.37
C TYR A 100 41.78 114.96 -53.57
N ASP A 101 41.59 116.28 -53.52
CA ASP A 101 40.98 117.04 -54.62
C ASP A 101 41.79 116.92 -55.94
N ALA A 102 43.13 116.94 -55.83
CA ALA A 102 44.00 116.74 -56.97
C ALA A 102 43.92 115.32 -57.56
N ILE A 103 43.68 114.30 -56.72
CA ILE A 103 43.54 112.90 -57.14
C ILE A 103 42.20 112.68 -57.86
N VAL A 104 41.11 113.27 -57.35
CA VAL A 104 39.78 113.15 -57.97
C VAL A 104 39.73 113.82 -59.34
N GLN A 105 40.36 114.98 -59.50
CA GLN A 105 40.42 115.66 -60.80
C GLN A 105 41.23 114.85 -61.82
N ASP A 106 42.30 114.16 -61.41
CA ASP A 106 43.09 113.29 -62.29
C ASP A 106 42.33 112.00 -62.69
N GLU A 107 41.60 111.38 -61.75
CA GLU A 107 40.76 110.21 -62.05
C GLU A 107 39.60 110.55 -63.01
N ALA A 108 38.97 111.72 -62.86
CA ALA A 108 37.89 112.15 -63.76
C ALA A 108 38.36 112.38 -65.20
N LEU A 109 39.61 112.80 -65.40
CA LEU A 109 40.21 112.98 -66.72
C LEU A 109 40.66 111.65 -67.35
N ASN A 110 41.14 110.72 -66.53
CA ASN A 110 41.70 109.45 -66.99
C ASN A 110 40.68 108.32 -67.19
N ASN A 111 39.43 108.50 -66.74
CA ASN A 111 38.39 107.48 -66.85
C ASN A 111 37.03 108.06 -67.33
N PRO A 112 36.91 108.38 -68.63
CA PRO A 112 35.71 109.00 -69.19
C PRO A 112 34.46 108.08 -69.18
N ASP A 113 34.64 106.77 -68.99
CA ASP A 113 33.57 105.77 -69.01
C ASP A 113 32.73 105.72 -67.72
N HIS A 114 33.05 106.52 -66.69
CA HIS A 114 32.21 106.61 -65.49
C HIS A 114 31.00 107.54 -65.66
N ASN A 115 30.88 108.25 -66.79
CA ASN A 115 29.70 109.03 -67.17
C ASN A 115 28.95 108.34 -68.33
N ASN A 116 28.77 107.02 -68.26
CA ASN A 116 28.08 106.22 -69.27
C ASN A 116 26.55 106.27 -69.11
N GLY A 117 26.01 107.48 -68.90
CA GLY A 117 24.64 107.81 -69.22
C GLY A 117 24.64 108.30 -70.66
N HIS A 118 23.93 107.60 -71.54
CA HIS A 118 23.60 108.07 -72.89
C HIS A 118 22.77 109.35 -72.75
N ASP A 119 23.44 110.48 -72.65
CA ASP A 119 22.82 111.74 -72.27
C ASP A 119 22.65 112.56 -73.57
N ASP A 120 21.54 112.33 -74.29
CA ASP A 120 20.93 113.39 -75.13
C ASP A 120 20.84 114.69 -74.28
N ASP A 121 20.72 114.55 -72.96
CA ASP A 121 20.84 115.59 -71.96
C ASP A 121 22.23 116.25 -71.91
N SER A 122 23.36 115.56 -72.12
CA SER A 122 24.71 116.16 -72.08
C SER A 122 24.94 117.09 -73.27
N ASP A 123 24.54 116.66 -74.47
CA ASP A 123 24.61 117.53 -75.65
C ASP A 123 23.64 118.70 -75.53
N MET A 124 22.45 118.47 -74.94
CA MET A 124 21.52 119.54 -74.59
C MET A 124 22.08 120.48 -73.51
N PHE A 125 22.77 119.98 -72.48
CA PHE A 125 23.37 120.78 -71.41
C PHE A 125 24.58 121.56 -71.90
N ALA A 126 25.39 120.97 -72.80
CA ALA A 126 26.46 121.67 -73.49
C ALA A 126 25.91 122.82 -74.35
N TYR A 127 24.86 122.55 -75.12
CA TYR A 127 24.12 123.58 -75.87
C TYR A 127 23.57 124.66 -74.95
N LEU A 128 22.84 124.29 -73.89
CA LEU A 128 22.25 125.22 -72.93
C LEU A 128 23.31 126.08 -72.25
N THR A 129 24.47 125.54 -71.91
CA THR A 129 25.57 126.29 -71.29
C THR A 129 26.09 127.39 -72.21
N VAL A 130 26.32 127.05 -73.48
CA VAL A 130 26.79 128.02 -74.48
C VAL A 130 25.70 129.03 -74.80
N ALA A 131 24.48 128.55 -75.07
CA ALA A 131 23.32 129.37 -75.40
C ALA A 131 22.97 130.36 -74.26
N TYR A 132 23.02 129.91 -73.01
CA TYR A 132 22.78 130.75 -71.85
C TYR A 132 23.87 131.82 -71.67
N LYS A 133 25.14 131.47 -71.93
CA LYS A 133 26.25 132.44 -71.93
C LYS A 133 26.07 133.49 -73.04
N THR A 134 25.71 133.07 -74.25
CA THR A 134 25.44 133.97 -75.39
C THR A 134 24.25 134.88 -75.12
N TYR A 135 23.19 134.36 -74.49
CA TYR A 135 22.05 135.14 -74.01
C TYR A 135 22.46 136.20 -72.98
N LEU A 136 23.27 135.84 -71.97
CA LEU A 136 23.75 136.80 -70.97
C LEU A 136 24.65 137.89 -71.57
N SER A 137 25.31 137.63 -72.71
CA SER A 137 26.08 138.64 -73.46
C SER A 137 25.24 139.52 -74.40
N GLY A 138 23.93 139.25 -74.56
CA GLY A 138 23.02 140.06 -75.38
C GLY A 138 23.27 139.96 -76.89
N SER A 139 23.83 138.85 -77.37
CA SER A 139 24.15 138.62 -78.79
C SER A 139 23.11 137.72 -79.46
N ASP A 140 21.94 138.29 -79.78
CA ASP A 140 20.78 137.54 -80.27
C ASP A 140 21.03 136.86 -81.64
N ASP A 141 21.83 137.47 -82.52
CA ASP A 141 22.17 136.91 -83.85
C ASP A 141 22.98 135.60 -83.74
N GLU A 142 23.91 135.53 -82.79
CA GLU A 142 24.71 134.32 -82.55
C GLU A 142 23.85 133.20 -81.95
N TYR A 143 22.90 133.56 -81.08
CA TYR A 143 21.96 132.61 -80.50
C TYR A 143 21.08 131.96 -81.58
N GLU A 144 20.56 132.74 -82.52
CA GLU A 144 19.70 132.23 -83.59
C GLU A 144 20.46 131.31 -84.57
N LEU A 145 21.69 131.68 -84.92
CA LEU A 145 22.56 130.84 -85.76
C LEU A 145 22.92 129.51 -85.09
N MET A 146 23.21 129.55 -83.78
CA MET A 146 23.53 128.35 -83.00
C MET A 146 22.33 127.41 -82.90
N THR A 147 21.14 127.96 -82.63
CA THR A 147 19.88 127.19 -82.55
C THR A 147 19.62 126.43 -83.86
N ARG A 148 19.74 127.12 -85.01
CA ARG A 148 19.54 126.51 -86.33
C ARG A 148 20.52 125.37 -86.62
N ARG A 149 21.80 125.56 -86.27
CA ARG A 149 22.83 124.53 -86.46
C ARG A 149 22.56 123.28 -85.62
N MET A 150 22.05 123.46 -84.41
CA MET A 150 21.65 122.37 -83.53
C MET A 150 20.44 121.62 -84.09
N GLU A 151 19.42 122.33 -84.56
CA GLU A 151 18.24 121.74 -85.21
C GLU A 151 18.63 120.93 -86.47
N GLU A 152 19.55 121.43 -87.29
CA GLU A 152 20.05 120.72 -88.46
C GLU A 152 20.86 119.47 -88.10
N SER A 153 21.67 119.54 -87.03
CA SER A 153 22.46 118.41 -86.55
C SER A 153 21.57 117.31 -85.97
N MET A 154 20.57 117.66 -85.16
CA MET A 154 19.71 116.69 -84.48
C MET A 154 18.53 116.20 -85.34
N GLY A 155 18.05 116.99 -86.30
CA GLY A 155 16.71 116.83 -86.87
C GLY A 155 16.51 115.74 -87.92
N ALA A 156 17.56 115.29 -88.63
CA ALA A 156 17.35 114.41 -89.80
C ALA A 156 18.36 113.27 -89.99
N PHE A 157 19.60 113.37 -89.51
CA PHE A 157 20.54 112.27 -89.69
C PHE A 157 20.46 111.27 -88.53
N ASP A 158 20.46 111.77 -87.31
CA ASP A 158 20.50 110.92 -86.11
C ASP A 158 19.17 110.24 -85.82
N ILE A 159 18.03 110.88 -86.10
CA ILE A 159 16.70 110.28 -85.91
C ILE A 159 16.51 109.08 -86.84
N TYR A 160 16.89 109.18 -88.12
CA TYR A 160 16.73 108.07 -89.06
C TYR A 160 17.66 106.92 -88.73
N ARG A 161 18.90 107.21 -88.30
CA ARG A 161 19.84 106.19 -87.84
C ARG A 161 19.38 105.50 -86.56
N LYS A 162 18.89 106.26 -85.57
CA LYS A 162 18.34 105.72 -84.31
C LYS A 162 17.10 104.85 -84.60
N ASN A 163 16.20 105.30 -85.47
CA ASN A 163 15.03 104.51 -85.86
C ASN A 163 15.39 103.22 -86.59
N ASP A 164 16.36 103.25 -87.51
CA ASP A 164 16.84 102.05 -88.20
C ASP A 164 17.49 101.07 -87.22
N GLN A 165 18.29 101.56 -86.28
CA GLN A 165 18.88 100.77 -85.19
C GLN A 165 17.80 100.10 -84.33
N ILE A 166 16.80 100.86 -83.87
CA ILE A 166 15.69 100.32 -83.06
C ILE A 166 14.88 99.29 -83.85
N GLN A 167 14.70 99.51 -85.15
CA GLN A 167 13.98 98.57 -86.00
C GLN A 167 14.75 97.26 -86.17
N GLN A 168 16.06 97.32 -86.40
CA GLN A 168 16.94 96.14 -86.44
C GLN A 168 16.90 95.38 -85.11
N ASP A 169 17.03 96.06 -83.98
CA ASP A 169 16.98 95.45 -82.64
C ASP A 169 15.61 94.78 -82.38
N THR A 170 14.53 95.45 -82.79
CA THR A 170 13.17 94.90 -82.67
C THR A 170 13.00 93.64 -83.50
N ASP A 171 13.55 93.59 -84.70
CA ASP A 171 13.45 92.43 -85.59
C ASP A 171 14.28 91.25 -85.06
N VAL A 172 15.46 91.50 -84.47
CA VAL A 172 16.26 90.47 -83.77
C VAL A 172 15.46 89.87 -82.60
N VAL A 173 14.93 90.72 -81.72
CA VAL A 173 14.16 90.27 -80.55
C VAL A 173 12.90 89.50 -80.98
N ARG A 174 12.22 89.94 -82.04
CA ARG A 174 11.07 89.21 -82.60
C ARG A 174 11.48 87.83 -83.09
N HIS A 175 12.59 87.73 -83.82
CA HIS A 175 13.08 86.46 -84.31
C HIS A 175 13.45 85.50 -83.17
N GLU A 176 14.13 86.00 -82.13
CA GLU A 176 14.44 85.22 -80.93
C GLU A 176 13.18 84.75 -80.20
N ASN A 177 12.16 85.60 -80.09
CA ASN A 177 10.89 85.24 -79.45
C ASN A 177 10.17 84.14 -80.22
N ASP A 178 10.12 84.23 -81.54
CA ASP A 178 9.51 83.22 -82.40
C ASP A 178 10.25 81.87 -82.31
N GLU A 179 11.58 81.90 -82.26
CA GLU A 179 12.39 80.70 -82.12
C GLU A 179 12.20 80.05 -80.73
N LEU A 180 12.17 80.83 -79.65
CA LEU A 180 11.86 80.34 -78.30
C LEU A 180 10.45 79.75 -78.24
N ARG A 181 9.46 80.38 -78.88
CA ARG A 181 8.09 79.86 -78.97
C ARG A 181 8.04 78.53 -79.70
N ARG A 182 8.77 78.38 -80.81
CA ARG A 182 8.89 77.09 -81.53
C ARG A 182 9.55 76.02 -80.68
N GLN A 183 10.61 76.37 -79.94
CA GLN A 183 11.28 75.44 -79.03
C GLN A 183 10.34 74.99 -77.89
N ILE A 184 9.56 75.91 -77.32
CA ILE A 184 8.55 75.58 -76.29
C ILE A 184 7.48 74.65 -76.87
N ASP A 185 6.93 74.95 -78.04
CA ASP A 185 5.91 74.11 -78.67
C ASP A 185 6.46 72.72 -79.04
N ALA A 186 7.69 72.65 -79.56
CA ALA A 186 8.37 71.39 -79.83
C ALA A 186 8.65 70.57 -78.55
N LEU A 187 8.95 71.22 -77.43
CA LEU A 187 9.14 70.55 -76.13
C LEU A 187 7.82 70.11 -75.49
N GLN A 188 6.74 70.88 -75.68
CA GLN A 188 5.41 70.56 -75.16
C GLN A 188 4.70 69.46 -75.97
N ASN A 189 4.76 69.54 -77.30
CA ASN A 189 4.16 68.57 -78.22
C ASN A 189 5.10 67.43 -78.60
N GLY A 190 6.39 67.55 -78.29
CA GLY A 190 7.36 66.48 -78.43
C GLY A 190 6.97 65.29 -77.55
N GLN A 191 6.84 64.11 -78.16
CA GLN A 191 6.52 62.84 -77.50
C GLN A 191 7.39 62.52 -76.26
N SER A 192 8.52 63.21 -76.08
CA SER A 192 9.46 63.02 -74.99
C SER A 192 8.85 63.18 -73.59
N LEU A 193 8.10 64.25 -73.30
CA LEU A 193 7.61 64.46 -71.92
C LEU A 193 6.49 63.48 -71.53
N VAL A 194 5.54 63.24 -72.45
CA VAL A 194 4.45 62.27 -72.23
C VAL A 194 5.01 60.85 -72.13
N SER A 195 5.94 60.47 -72.99
CA SER A 195 6.58 59.15 -72.92
C SER A 195 7.48 58.99 -71.69
N LEU A 196 8.19 60.03 -71.24
CA LEU A 196 8.95 60.01 -69.99
C LEU A 196 8.02 59.85 -68.78
N ASN A 197 6.89 60.56 -68.74
CA ASN A 197 5.92 60.43 -67.66
C ASN A 197 5.26 59.04 -67.65
N ALA A 198 4.99 58.45 -68.81
CA ALA A 198 4.55 57.06 -68.91
C ALA A 198 5.60 56.09 -68.36
N LYS A 199 6.87 56.23 -68.77
CA LYS A 199 7.99 55.43 -68.24
C LYS A 199 8.17 55.60 -66.73
N LYS A 200 8.04 56.82 -66.22
CA LYS A 200 8.09 57.10 -64.77
C LYS A 200 6.99 56.36 -64.03
N ARG A 201 5.76 56.35 -64.56
CA ARG A 201 4.64 55.63 -63.98
C ARG A 201 4.88 54.12 -63.99
N ASP A 202 5.38 53.58 -65.10
CA ASP A 202 5.66 52.15 -65.23
C ASP A 202 6.77 51.71 -64.26
N PHE A 203 7.87 52.48 -64.18
CA PHE A 203 8.93 52.22 -63.22
C PHE A 203 8.47 52.36 -61.76
N GLN A 204 7.61 53.33 -61.45
CA GLN A 204 7.03 53.44 -60.12
C GLN A 204 6.19 52.20 -59.78
N GLY A 205 5.36 51.74 -60.73
CA GLY A 205 4.58 50.51 -60.56
C GLY A 205 5.47 49.28 -60.37
N ASP A 206 6.60 49.20 -61.08
CA ASP A 206 7.57 48.12 -60.90
C ASP A 206 8.31 48.20 -59.56
N VAL A 207 8.67 49.39 -59.09
CA VAL A 207 9.21 49.60 -57.74
C VAL A 207 8.21 49.09 -56.68
N ASP A 208 6.94 49.43 -56.79
CA ASP A 208 5.92 49.00 -55.82
C ASP A 208 5.71 47.48 -55.83
N LYS A 209 5.71 46.85 -57.02
CA LYS A 209 5.67 45.39 -57.17
C LYS A 209 6.90 44.74 -56.54
N LEU A 210 8.09 45.24 -56.84
CA LEU A 210 9.35 44.73 -56.28
C LEU A 210 9.38 44.87 -54.76
N GLN A 211 8.92 46.00 -54.21
CA GLN A 211 8.81 46.19 -52.76
C GLN A 211 7.85 45.18 -52.13
N THR A 212 6.73 44.88 -52.78
CA THR A 212 5.80 43.84 -52.28
C THR A 212 6.46 42.47 -52.32
N ILE A 213 7.14 42.13 -53.41
CA ILE A 213 7.90 40.87 -53.54
C ILE A 213 8.96 40.77 -52.43
N VAL A 214 9.76 41.81 -52.22
CA VAL A 214 10.77 41.85 -51.15
C VAL A 214 10.13 41.61 -49.79
N LYS A 215 9.04 42.31 -49.45
CA LYS A 215 8.30 42.10 -48.19
C LYS A 215 7.82 40.66 -48.03
N THR A 216 7.31 40.03 -49.09
CA THR A 216 6.88 38.62 -49.03
C THR A 216 8.04 37.66 -48.81
N TYR A 217 9.19 37.89 -49.46
CA TYR A 217 10.38 37.07 -49.27
C TYR A 217 11.01 37.28 -47.90
N GLU A 218 11.02 38.49 -47.36
CA GLU A 218 11.46 38.77 -46.00
C GLU A 218 10.58 38.05 -44.97
N ALA A 219 9.25 38.12 -45.13
CA ALA A 219 8.33 37.39 -44.26
C ALA A 219 8.53 35.86 -44.37
N SER A 220 8.76 35.34 -45.58
CA SER A 220 9.05 33.93 -45.80
C SER A 220 10.39 33.51 -45.18
N LYS A 221 11.42 34.36 -45.30
CA LYS A 221 12.74 34.16 -44.68
C LYS A 221 12.62 34.07 -43.16
N VAL A 222 11.87 34.97 -42.53
CA VAL A 222 11.64 34.92 -41.07
C VAL A 222 10.96 33.60 -40.67
N LYS A 223 9.87 33.21 -41.36
CA LYS A 223 9.19 31.94 -41.11
C LYS A 223 10.10 30.72 -41.27
N ALA A 224 10.96 30.73 -42.29
CA ALA A 224 11.94 29.66 -42.52
C ALA A 224 12.98 29.60 -41.38
N HIS A 225 13.48 30.74 -40.90
CA HIS A 225 14.40 30.78 -39.76
C HIS A 225 13.74 30.28 -38.46
N ASP A 226 12.50 30.68 -38.20
CA ASP A 226 11.75 30.17 -37.05
C ASP A 226 11.54 28.66 -37.13
N ALA A 227 11.21 28.13 -38.32
CA ALA A 227 11.08 26.70 -38.54
C ALA A 227 12.40 25.96 -38.31
N ILE A 228 13.52 26.48 -38.83
CA ILE A 228 14.87 25.93 -38.59
C ILE A 228 15.16 25.88 -37.10
N ARG A 229 14.94 26.98 -36.37
CA ARG A 229 15.17 27.04 -34.91
C ARG A 229 14.35 25.99 -34.16
N VAL A 230 13.08 25.80 -34.54
CA VAL A 230 12.23 24.76 -33.94
C VAL A 230 12.75 23.36 -34.26
N PHE A 231 13.19 23.11 -35.49
CA PHE A 231 13.76 21.82 -35.87
C PHE A 231 15.09 21.53 -35.17
N GLU A 232 15.98 22.52 -35.03
CA GLU A 232 17.22 22.40 -34.27
C GLU A 232 16.96 22.06 -32.80
N GLN A 233 15.99 22.72 -32.16
CA GLN A 233 15.59 22.40 -30.79
C GLN A 233 15.04 20.97 -30.66
N ARG A 234 14.22 20.53 -31.63
CA ARG A 234 13.69 19.15 -31.66
C ARG A 234 14.80 18.14 -31.88
N LEU A 235 15.76 18.43 -32.78
CA LEU A 235 16.90 17.59 -33.05
C LEU A 235 17.78 17.45 -31.80
N ALA A 236 18.10 18.55 -31.13
CA ALA A 236 18.89 18.55 -29.90
C ALA A 236 18.22 17.70 -28.79
N LYS A 237 16.91 17.86 -28.57
CA LYS A 237 16.15 17.02 -27.62
C LYS A 237 16.21 15.55 -27.99
N ARG A 238 16.03 15.22 -29.28
CA ARG A 238 16.05 13.84 -29.76
C ARG A 238 17.44 13.22 -29.64
N GLN A 239 18.48 13.99 -29.88
CA GLN A 239 19.87 13.59 -29.70
C GLN A 239 20.18 13.30 -28.22
N GLN A 240 19.69 14.13 -27.31
CA GLN A 240 19.82 13.88 -25.87
C GLN A 240 19.14 12.58 -25.46
N VAL A 241 17.90 12.34 -25.90
CA VAL A 241 17.19 11.08 -25.63
C VAL A 241 17.96 9.88 -26.19
N TYR A 242 18.48 9.99 -27.41
CA TYR A 242 19.28 8.94 -28.03
C TYR A 242 20.54 8.62 -27.20
N GLN A 243 21.27 9.64 -26.75
CA GLN A 243 22.45 9.45 -25.89
C GLN A 243 22.09 8.79 -24.56
N THR A 244 20.99 9.21 -23.92
CA THR A 244 20.51 8.58 -22.69
C THR A 244 20.18 7.11 -22.94
N GLN A 245 19.42 6.81 -24.00
CA GLN A 245 19.08 5.43 -24.35
C GLN A 245 20.32 4.59 -24.63
N GLN A 246 21.29 5.12 -25.37
CA GLN A 246 22.55 4.44 -25.65
C GLN A 246 23.34 4.15 -24.35
N SER A 247 23.37 5.09 -23.41
CA SER A 247 24.00 4.87 -22.10
C SER A 247 23.28 3.79 -21.28
N THR A 248 21.93 3.80 -21.28
CA THR A 248 21.14 2.77 -20.58
C THR A 248 21.30 1.40 -21.23
N MET A 249 21.37 1.31 -22.56
CA MET A 249 21.65 0.06 -23.26
C MET A 249 23.02 -0.48 -22.91
N ALA A 250 24.04 0.38 -22.87
CA ALA A 250 25.39 -0.01 -22.46
C ALA A 250 25.44 -0.47 -20.99
N GLU A 251 24.70 0.20 -20.09
CA GLU A 251 24.60 -0.21 -18.69
C GLU A 251 23.88 -1.56 -18.55
N LEU A 252 22.75 -1.74 -19.24
CA LEU A 252 22.01 -3.01 -19.25
C LEU A 252 22.84 -4.14 -19.84
N GLN A 253 23.55 -3.89 -20.95
CA GLN A 253 24.46 -4.88 -21.54
C GLN A 253 25.56 -5.25 -20.55
N ARG A 254 26.20 -4.25 -19.90
CA ARG A 254 27.20 -4.53 -18.86
C ARG A 254 26.61 -5.36 -17.72
N ARG A 255 25.38 -5.07 -17.28
CA ARG A 255 24.70 -5.87 -16.25
C ARG A 255 24.51 -7.31 -16.72
N ILE A 256 24.06 -7.52 -17.95
CA ILE A 256 23.92 -8.86 -18.55
C ILE A 256 25.28 -9.56 -18.61
N ASP A 257 26.32 -8.89 -19.09
CA ASP A 257 27.67 -9.47 -19.22
C ASP A 257 28.30 -9.81 -17.86
N THR A 258 27.93 -9.09 -16.79
CA THR A 258 28.36 -9.38 -15.41
C THR A 258 27.48 -10.38 -14.67
N GLN A 259 26.31 -10.75 -15.21
CA GLN A 259 25.47 -11.76 -14.59
C GLN A 259 26.13 -13.13 -14.77
N GLU A 260 26.30 -13.85 -13.65
CA GLU A 260 26.94 -15.17 -13.64
C GLU A 260 26.06 -16.27 -14.26
N LEU A 261 24.74 -16.04 -14.39
CA LEU A 261 23.80 -16.98 -15.00
C LEU A 261 23.30 -16.45 -16.34
N SER A 262 23.46 -17.28 -17.37
CA SER A 262 22.89 -17.05 -18.69
C SER A 262 21.38 -17.28 -18.70
N SER A 263 20.70 -16.76 -19.75
CA SER A 263 19.31 -17.10 -20.05
C SER A 263 19.10 -18.62 -20.12
N ASP A 264 20.06 -19.34 -20.72
CA ASP A 264 20.04 -20.80 -20.81
C ASP A 264 20.14 -21.46 -19.42
N ASP A 265 20.92 -20.88 -18.50
CA ASP A 265 21.01 -21.37 -17.12
C ASP A 265 19.69 -21.15 -16.37
N LEU A 266 19.01 -20.04 -16.64
CA LEU A 266 17.71 -19.73 -16.05
C LEU A 266 16.61 -20.67 -16.58
N GLU A 267 16.65 -21.03 -17.86
CA GLU A 267 15.76 -22.05 -18.43
C GLU A 267 16.04 -23.45 -17.86
N ARG A 268 17.32 -23.82 -17.70
CA ARG A 268 17.73 -25.07 -17.03
C ARG A 268 17.25 -25.10 -15.59
N MET A 269 17.49 -24.04 -14.81
CA MET A 269 17.02 -23.93 -13.43
C MET A 269 15.49 -23.98 -13.34
N THR A 270 14.78 -23.34 -14.27
CA THR A 270 13.31 -23.36 -14.29
C THR A 270 12.78 -24.77 -14.59
N SER A 271 13.40 -25.46 -15.55
CA SER A 271 13.06 -26.84 -15.92
C SER A 271 13.36 -27.80 -14.77
N GLU A 272 14.52 -27.66 -14.13
CA GLU A 272 14.91 -28.47 -12.98
C GLU A 272 14.02 -28.20 -11.76
N ARG A 273 13.65 -26.94 -11.51
CA ARG A 273 12.66 -26.59 -10.48
C ARG A 273 11.31 -27.26 -10.77
N GLY A 274 10.85 -27.26 -12.02
CA GLY A 274 9.62 -27.96 -12.43
C GLY A 274 9.71 -29.46 -12.16
N ARG A 275 10.83 -30.09 -12.55
CA ARG A 275 11.10 -31.52 -12.29
C ARG A 275 11.10 -31.84 -10.79
N LEU A 276 11.76 -31.02 -9.99
CA LEU A 276 11.83 -31.20 -8.53
C LEU A 276 10.47 -31.02 -7.86
N GLN A 277 9.65 -30.05 -8.31
CA GLN A 277 8.28 -29.87 -7.82
C GLN A 277 7.40 -31.07 -8.15
N GLU A 278 7.52 -31.65 -9.35
CA GLU A 278 6.78 -32.85 -9.72
C GLU A 278 7.22 -34.07 -8.89
N MET A 279 8.53 -34.23 -8.67
CA MET A 279 9.06 -35.26 -7.77
C MET A 279 8.55 -35.08 -6.34
N LEU A 280 8.55 -33.85 -5.81
CA LEU A 280 8.01 -33.54 -4.48
C LEU A 280 6.54 -33.92 -4.37
N LEU A 281 5.71 -33.51 -5.34
CA LEU A 281 4.28 -33.87 -5.40
C LEU A 281 4.08 -35.39 -5.43
N ASN A 282 4.91 -36.13 -6.15
CA ASN A 282 4.83 -37.58 -6.20
C ASN A 282 5.24 -38.21 -4.86
N VAL A 283 6.29 -37.70 -4.22
CA VAL A 283 6.72 -38.15 -2.88
C VAL A 283 5.64 -37.84 -1.84
N GLU A 284 5.01 -36.66 -1.87
CA GLU A 284 3.90 -36.31 -0.97
C GLU A 284 2.68 -37.22 -1.18
N LYS A 285 2.34 -37.55 -2.43
CA LYS A 285 1.28 -38.53 -2.74
C LYS A 285 1.61 -39.91 -2.17
N ARG A 286 2.84 -40.39 -2.37
CA ARG A 286 3.32 -41.66 -1.81
C ARG A 286 3.29 -41.64 -0.29
N TYR A 287 3.74 -40.55 0.33
CA TYR A 287 3.70 -40.35 1.76
C TYR A 287 2.27 -40.42 2.30
N LYS A 288 1.33 -39.67 1.71
CA LYS A 288 -0.09 -39.71 2.10
C LYS A 288 -0.69 -41.11 1.94
N HIS A 289 -0.34 -41.82 0.88
CA HIS A 289 -0.80 -43.20 0.67
C HIS A 289 -0.25 -44.16 1.74
N ILE A 290 1.05 -44.09 2.03
CA ILE A 290 1.68 -44.90 3.08
C ILE A 290 1.10 -44.54 4.45
N GLN A 291 0.89 -43.26 4.75
CA GLN A 291 0.28 -42.80 5.99
C GLN A 291 -1.15 -43.32 6.15
N ALA A 292 -1.97 -43.27 5.09
CA ALA A 292 -3.31 -43.84 5.10
C ALA A 292 -3.28 -45.36 5.31
N SER A 293 -2.34 -46.07 4.67
CA SER A 293 -2.14 -47.51 4.87
C SER A 293 -1.70 -47.83 6.30
N HIS A 294 -0.79 -47.03 6.87
CA HIS A 294 -0.37 -47.16 8.27
C HIS A 294 -1.55 -46.95 9.22
N TRP A 295 -2.35 -45.89 9.02
CA TRP A 295 -3.55 -45.63 9.82
C TRP A 295 -4.55 -46.79 9.74
N GLN A 296 -4.76 -47.34 8.54
CA GLN A 296 -5.61 -48.51 8.36
C GLN A 296 -5.07 -49.73 9.13
N LYS A 297 -3.76 -50.00 9.03
CA LYS A 297 -3.12 -51.10 9.76
C LYS A 297 -3.18 -50.92 11.27
N GLU A 298 -2.99 -49.70 11.75
CA GLU A 298 -3.13 -49.37 13.17
C GLU A 298 -4.56 -49.63 13.65
N THR A 299 -5.55 -49.19 12.86
CA THR A 299 -6.98 -49.44 13.15
C THR A 299 -7.29 -50.95 13.17
N GLU A 300 -6.75 -51.72 12.23
CA GLU A 300 -6.87 -53.19 12.21
C GLU A 300 -6.23 -53.81 13.46
N ILE A 301 -5.04 -53.35 13.88
CA ILE A 301 -4.36 -53.83 15.09
C ILE A 301 -5.18 -53.49 16.34
N SER A 302 -5.71 -52.26 16.47
CA SER A 302 -6.58 -51.88 17.59
C SER A 302 -7.83 -52.77 17.65
N GLN A 303 -8.49 -53.03 16.52
CA GLN A 303 -9.63 -53.96 16.48
C GLN A 303 -9.25 -55.39 16.90
N PHE A 304 -8.06 -55.86 16.55
CA PHE A 304 -7.58 -57.17 17.02
C PHE A 304 -7.27 -57.14 18.53
N MET A 305 -6.69 -56.06 19.04
CA MET A 305 -6.45 -55.89 20.47
C MET A 305 -7.75 -55.90 21.26
N ASP A 306 -8.77 -55.14 20.85
CA ASP A 306 -10.10 -55.13 21.48
C ASP A 306 -10.70 -56.54 21.54
N ARG A 307 -10.61 -57.30 20.45
CA ARG A 307 -11.08 -58.70 20.41
C ARG A 307 -10.31 -59.62 21.36
N ILE A 308 -8.99 -59.43 21.49
CA ILE A 308 -8.19 -60.24 22.42
C ILE A 308 -8.53 -59.85 23.86
N GLU A 309 -8.73 -58.57 24.16
CA GLU A 309 -9.18 -58.10 25.46
C GLU A 309 -10.55 -58.69 25.82
N ASP A 310 -11.52 -58.71 24.90
CA ASP A 310 -12.82 -59.35 25.09
C ASP A 310 -12.68 -60.86 25.40
N LEU A 311 -11.81 -61.57 24.68
CA LEU A 311 -11.53 -62.98 24.92
C LEU A 311 -10.87 -63.21 26.28
N VAL A 312 -9.90 -62.36 26.67
CA VAL A 312 -9.26 -62.45 27.99
C VAL A 312 -10.24 -62.14 29.10
N ASN A 313 -11.10 -61.12 28.94
CA ASN A 313 -12.17 -60.81 29.89
C ASN A 313 -13.13 -61.98 30.05
N THR A 314 -13.52 -62.60 28.93
CA THR A 314 -14.37 -63.80 28.93
C THR A 314 -13.70 -64.96 29.68
N TYR A 315 -12.42 -65.23 29.40
CA TYR A 315 -11.65 -66.27 30.08
C TYR A 315 -11.45 -65.96 31.58
N MET A 316 -11.17 -64.70 31.97
CA MET A 316 -11.11 -64.28 33.37
C MET A 316 -12.45 -64.47 34.08
N SER A 317 -13.57 -64.23 33.39
CA SER A 317 -14.90 -64.48 33.95
C SER A 317 -15.12 -65.97 34.24
N TYR A 318 -14.65 -66.86 33.34
CA TYR A 318 -14.69 -68.30 33.58
C TYR A 318 -13.76 -68.72 34.72
N CYS A 319 -12.55 -68.15 34.81
CA CYS A 319 -11.64 -68.41 35.92
C CYS A 319 -12.25 -68.00 37.27
N ARG A 320 -12.88 -66.82 37.34
CA ARG A 320 -13.61 -66.35 38.54
C ARG A 320 -14.76 -67.28 38.90
N ARG A 321 -15.58 -67.71 37.93
CA ARG A 321 -16.67 -68.67 38.16
C ARG A 321 -16.17 -70.03 38.66
N LEU A 322 -15.00 -70.46 38.19
CA LEU A 322 -14.35 -71.71 38.61
C LEU A 322 -13.53 -71.55 39.91
N LYS A 323 -13.52 -70.35 40.52
CA LYS A 323 -12.71 -69.97 41.70
C LYS A 323 -11.21 -70.18 41.52
N LEU A 324 -10.71 -70.08 40.28
CA LEU A 324 -9.29 -70.19 39.94
C LEU A 324 -8.51 -68.89 40.13
N ASP A 325 -9.16 -67.80 40.57
CA ASP A 325 -8.48 -66.55 40.93
C ASP A 325 -7.94 -66.54 42.38
N ASP A 326 -8.51 -67.38 43.26
CA ASP A 326 -8.11 -67.50 44.65
C ASP A 326 -6.97 -68.52 44.76
N ARG A 327 -5.82 -68.08 45.29
CA ARG A 327 -4.55 -68.85 45.28
C ARG A 327 -4.65 -70.22 45.93
N LYS A 328 -5.66 -70.44 46.78
CA LYS A 328 -5.88 -71.71 47.49
C LYS A 328 -6.33 -72.85 46.57
N ASP A 329 -7.18 -72.56 45.59
CA ASP A 329 -7.73 -73.57 44.65
C ASP A 329 -6.89 -73.68 43.37
N ALA A 330 -5.97 -72.74 43.13
CA ALA A 330 -5.15 -72.65 41.93
C ALA A 330 -3.88 -73.53 41.93
N HIS A 331 -3.59 -74.25 43.04
CA HIS A 331 -2.43 -75.15 43.16
C HIS A 331 -1.09 -74.53 42.71
N GLY A 332 -0.90 -73.23 42.96
CA GLY A 332 0.34 -72.49 42.63
C GLY A 332 0.48 -72.07 41.16
N VAL A 333 -0.51 -72.30 40.30
CA VAL A 333 -0.51 -71.86 38.90
C VAL A 333 -1.24 -70.53 38.76
N GLU A 334 -0.60 -69.55 38.12
CA GLU A 334 -1.22 -68.25 37.82
C GLU A 334 -2.08 -68.37 36.55
N TYR A 335 -3.40 -68.46 36.73
CA TYR A 335 -4.37 -68.54 35.63
C TYR A 335 -4.75 -67.16 35.08
N ALA A 336 -4.40 -66.07 35.77
CA ALA A 336 -4.65 -64.72 35.31
C ALA A 336 -3.75 -64.39 34.09
N ILE A 337 -4.36 -63.78 33.09
CA ILE A 337 -3.73 -63.31 31.86
C ILE A 337 -3.88 -61.79 31.88
N GLN A 338 -2.76 -61.10 31.90
CA GLN A 338 -2.71 -59.66 31.72
C GLN A 338 -2.12 -59.36 30.36
N ILE A 339 -2.83 -58.56 29.58
CA ILE A 339 -2.32 -58.01 28.33
C ILE A 339 -1.76 -56.64 28.67
N ASP A 340 -0.45 -56.47 28.54
CA ASP A 340 0.18 -55.15 28.66
C ASP A 340 0.33 -54.54 27.25
N ALA A 341 -0.41 -53.46 27.00
CA ALA A 341 -0.40 -52.70 25.75
C ALA A 341 0.99 -52.14 25.40
N HIS A 342 1.90 -51.99 26.37
CA HIS A 342 3.24 -51.40 26.18
C HIS A 342 4.36 -52.45 26.06
N SER A 343 4.08 -53.72 26.35
CA SER A 343 5.02 -54.85 26.18
C SER A 343 5.12 -55.37 24.72
N GLY A 344 4.48 -54.66 23.80
CA GLY A 344 4.08 -55.11 22.46
C GLY A 344 5.20 -55.67 21.57
N GLY A 345 4.98 -56.88 21.06
CA GLY A 345 5.78 -57.47 19.99
C GLY A 345 5.47 -58.94 19.76
N ALA A 346 5.85 -59.46 18.59
CA ALA A 346 5.67 -60.87 18.22
C ALA A 346 6.29 -61.85 19.24
N LYS A 347 7.36 -61.43 19.95
CA LYS A 347 8.01 -62.22 21.00
C LYS A 347 7.14 -62.35 22.26
N ALA A 348 6.48 -61.28 22.70
CA ALA A 348 5.58 -61.32 23.86
C ALA A 348 4.34 -62.18 23.54
N ALA A 349 3.78 -62.04 22.33
CA ALA A 349 2.69 -62.89 21.86
C ALA A 349 3.09 -64.39 21.79
N ALA A 350 4.30 -64.69 21.31
CA ALA A 350 4.82 -66.06 21.28
C ALA A 350 5.05 -66.63 22.68
N ALA A 351 5.54 -65.82 23.62
CA ALA A 351 5.72 -66.22 25.03
C ALA A 351 4.38 -66.51 25.71
N LEU A 352 3.37 -65.65 25.51
CA LEU A 352 2.01 -65.86 26.01
C LEU A 352 1.39 -67.14 25.42
N MET A 353 1.51 -67.35 24.10
CA MET A 353 1.02 -68.57 23.45
C MET A 353 1.72 -69.82 24.00
N GLN A 354 3.02 -69.73 24.27
CA GLN A 354 3.78 -70.82 24.88
C GLN A 354 3.33 -71.10 26.33
N HIS A 355 3.10 -70.06 27.14
CA HIS A 355 2.58 -70.19 28.50
C HIS A 355 1.17 -70.78 28.52
N LEU A 356 0.29 -70.34 27.62
CA LEU A 356 -1.05 -70.91 27.43
C LEU A 356 -0.97 -72.40 27.11
N LYS A 357 -0.11 -72.78 26.15
CA LYS A 357 -0.01 -74.17 25.68
C LYS A 357 0.71 -75.11 26.67
N LYS A 358 1.77 -74.65 27.33
CA LYS A 358 2.62 -75.51 28.20
C LYS A 358 2.21 -75.49 29.66
N THR A 359 1.60 -74.42 30.15
CA THR A 359 1.29 -74.25 31.57
C THR A 359 -0.21 -74.24 31.81
N ILE A 360 -0.95 -73.31 31.21
CA ILE A 360 -2.39 -73.13 31.52
C ILE A 360 -3.24 -74.30 31.00
N VAL A 361 -3.09 -74.71 29.74
CA VAL A 361 -3.89 -75.80 29.16
C VAL A 361 -3.68 -77.13 29.89
N PRO A 362 -2.44 -77.61 30.13
CA PRO A 362 -2.22 -78.84 30.90
C PRO A 362 -2.72 -78.75 32.34
N SER A 363 -2.59 -77.58 32.98
CA SER A 363 -3.07 -77.38 34.36
C SER A 363 -4.60 -77.38 34.44
N LEU A 364 -5.31 -76.78 33.47
CA LEU A 364 -6.77 -76.87 33.36
C LEU A 364 -7.24 -78.30 33.06
N GLN A 365 -6.49 -79.06 32.25
CA GLN A 365 -6.78 -80.47 32.01
C GLN A 365 -6.57 -81.31 33.29
N ALA A 366 -5.52 -81.04 34.06
CA ALA A 366 -5.27 -81.67 35.35
C ALA A 366 -6.35 -81.30 36.37
N PHE A 367 -6.73 -80.03 36.46
CA PHE A 367 -7.84 -79.57 37.32
C PHE A 367 -9.16 -80.22 36.92
N ARG A 368 -9.45 -80.33 35.62
CA ARG A 368 -10.62 -81.06 35.12
C ARG A 368 -10.58 -82.53 35.55
N ARG A 369 -9.45 -83.23 35.35
CA ARG A 369 -9.27 -84.62 35.79
C ARG A 369 -9.49 -84.76 37.29
N GLN A 370 -8.87 -83.90 38.11
CA GLN A 370 -9.05 -83.91 39.55
C GLN A 370 -10.50 -83.68 39.98
N ARG A 371 -11.24 -82.78 39.31
CA ARG A 371 -12.66 -82.54 39.58
C ARG A 371 -13.54 -83.71 39.14
N VAL A 372 -13.24 -84.33 38.00
CA VAL A 372 -13.90 -85.55 37.51
C VAL A 372 -13.61 -86.71 38.47
N ASP A 373 -12.36 -86.97 38.84
CA ASP A 373 -11.98 -88.00 39.80
C ASP A 373 -12.63 -87.78 41.17
N ARG A 374 -12.75 -86.52 41.62
CA ARG A 374 -13.48 -86.20 42.86
C ARG A 374 -14.97 -86.48 42.72
N LEU A 375 -15.57 -86.14 41.58
CA LEU A 375 -16.98 -86.44 41.29
C LEU A 375 -17.20 -87.95 41.25
N ASP A 376 -16.34 -88.70 40.57
CA ASP A 376 -16.39 -90.16 40.48
C ASP A 376 -16.23 -90.77 41.88
N ARG A 377 -15.30 -90.31 42.71
CA ARG A 377 -15.21 -90.75 44.12
C ARG A 377 -16.46 -90.44 44.95
N ILE A 378 -17.13 -89.32 44.70
CA ILE A 378 -18.40 -88.98 45.39
C ILE A 378 -19.53 -89.86 44.86
N LEU A 379 -19.58 -90.12 43.55
CA LEU A 379 -20.54 -91.02 42.92
C LEU A 379 -20.35 -92.45 43.40
N ASP A 380 -19.11 -92.95 43.48
CA ASP A 380 -18.76 -94.25 44.02
C ASP A 380 -19.20 -94.37 45.48
N LYS A 381 -18.93 -93.35 46.31
CA LYS A 381 -19.45 -93.27 47.69
C LYS A 381 -20.98 -93.24 47.73
N GLY A 382 -21.63 -92.58 46.77
CA GLY A 382 -23.08 -92.55 46.62
C GLY A 382 -23.67 -93.90 46.22
N VAL A 383 -23.00 -94.64 45.32
CA VAL A 383 -23.35 -96.01 44.95
C VAL A 383 -23.15 -96.94 46.13
N GLU A 384 -22.03 -96.83 46.86
CA GLU A 384 -21.76 -97.61 48.06
C GLU A 384 -22.80 -97.35 49.16
N ALA A 385 -23.18 -96.08 49.39
CA ALA A 385 -24.26 -95.72 50.30
C ALA A 385 -25.61 -96.30 49.85
N LYS A 386 -25.92 -96.28 48.55
CA LYS A 386 -27.14 -96.88 47.98
C LYS A 386 -27.18 -98.39 48.15
N VAL A 387 -26.05 -99.08 47.97
CA VAL A 387 -25.90 -100.52 48.23
C VAL A 387 -26.09 -100.83 49.72
N ARG A 388 -25.53 -100.03 50.62
CA ARG A 388 -25.73 -100.17 52.08
C ARG A 388 -27.19 -99.98 52.49
N ILE A 389 -27.88 -98.99 51.92
CA ILE A 389 -29.33 -98.79 52.13
C ILE A 389 -30.13 -99.99 51.62
N GLY A 390 -29.79 -100.54 50.44
CA GLY A 390 -30.43 -101.74 49.90
C GLY A 390 -30.29 -102.97 50.80
N HIS A 391 -29.06 -103.25 51.26
CA HIS A 391 -28.80 -104.35 52.20
C HIS A 391 -29.56 -104.17 53.53
N ALA A 392 -29.55 -102.97 54.09
CA ALA A 392 -30.30 -102.67 55.30
C ALA A 392 -31.82 -102.82 55.13
N THR A 393 -32.36 -102.41 53.99
CA THR A 393 -33.80 -102.51 53.68
C THR A 393 -34.22 -103.98 53.53
N SER A 394 -33.39 -104.81 52.89
CA SER A 394 -33.64 -106.26 52.77
C SER A 394 -33.65 -106.93 54.15
N SER A 395 -32.65 -106.63 54.98
CA SER A 395 -32.55 -107.17 56.34
C SER A 395 -33.71 -106.70 57.24
N MET A 396 -34.15 -105.44 57.09
CA MET A 396 -35.33 -104.92 57.79
C MET A 396 -36.60 -105.69 57.38
N ASN A 397 -36.82 -105.92 56.07
CA ASN A 397 -37.98 -106.65 55.59
C ASN A 397 -38.01 -108.12 56.07
N GLU A 398 -36.87 -108.81 56.07
CA GLU A 398 -36.76 -110.17 56.60
C GLU A 398 -37.12 -110.23 58.10
N ALA A 399 -36.65 -109.25 58.88
CA ALA A 399 -36.98 -109.17 60.31
C ALA A 399 -38.46 -108.82 60.57
N VAL A 400 -39.07 -107.96 59.75
CA VAL A 400 -40.50 -107.61 59.84
C VAL A 400 -41.39 -108.82 59.54
N GLU A 401 -41.07 -109.62 58.53
CA GLU A 401 -41.84 -110.83 58.23
C GLU A 401 -41.68 -111.92 59.30
N ALA A 402 -40.47 -112.07 59.87
CA ALA A 402 -40.27 -112.95 61.02
C ALA A 402 -41.12 -112.53 62.23
N ALA A 403 -41.21 -111.23 62.52
CA ALA A 403 -42.04 -110.71 63.60
C ALA A 403 -43.55 -110.92 63.35
N ARG A 404 -44.02 -110.77 62.11
CA ARG A 404 -45.42 -111.06 61.75
C ARG A 404 -45.78 -112.52 61.97
N LEU A 405 -44.88 -113.45 61.64
CA LEU A 405 -45.14 -114.88 61.81
C LEU A 405 -45.34 -115.24 63.29
N ILE A 406 -44.58 -114.60 64.18
CA ILE A 406 -44.66 -114.81 65.63
C ILE A 406 -45.96 -114.21 66.20
N ASP A 407 -46.37 -113.02 65.75
CA ASP A 407 -47.65 -112.41 66.17
C ASP A 407 -48.87 -113.29 65.82
N VAL A 408 -48.81 -113.97 64.66
CA VAL A 408 -49.84 -114.94 64.26
C VAL A 408 -49.82 -116.20 65.15
N GLN A 409 -48.64 -116.66 65.59
CA GLN A 409 -48.53 -117.79 66.49
C GLN A 409 -49.05 -117.46 67.90
N GLU A 410 -48.78 -116.26 68.40
CA GLU A 410 -49.27 -115.76 69.69
C GLU A 410 -50.82 -115.75 69.72
N ARG A 411 -51.47 -115.17 68.70
CA ARG A 411 -52.95 -115.14 68.61
C ARG A 411 -53.59 -116.52 68.55
N LYS A 412 -52.94 -117.51 67.91
CA LYS A 412 -53.46 -118.89 67.87
C LYS A 412 -53.40 -119.57 69.24
N LEU A 413 -52.36 -119.29 70.02
CA LEU A 413 -52.23 -119.83 71.37
C LEU A 413 -53.26 -119.21 72.32
N ASP A 414 -53.51 -117.91 72.24
CA ASP A 414 -54.53 -117.23 73.06
C ASP A 414 -55.95 -117.77 72.79
N GLU A 415 -56.33 -117.98 71.52
CA GLU A 415 -57.65 -118.53 71.18
C GLU A 415 -57.82 -119.98 71.68
N SER A 416 -56.73 -120.75 71.76
CA SER A 416 -56.73 -122.11 72.33
C SER A 416 -56.97 -122.08 73.85
N ILE A 417 -56.41 -121.10 74.56
CA ILE A 417 -56.59 -120.94 76.01
C ILE A 417 -58.05 -120.61 76.33
N ARG A 418 -58.67 -119.71 75.58
CA ARG A 418 -60.07 -119.29 75.84
C ARG A 418 -61.05 -120.47 75.73
N LYS A 419 -60.88 -121.32 74.70
CA LYS A 419 -61.75 -122.48 74.48
C LYS A 419 -61.63 -123.54 75.58
N GLU A 420 -60.42 -123.76 76.11
CA GLU A 420 -60.19 -124.74 77.18
C GLU A 420 -60.82 -124.27 78.50
N GLN A 421 -60.75 -122.96 78.81
CA GLN A 421 -61.35 -122.37 80.02
C GLN A 421 -62.89 -122.46 79.99
N GLU A 422 -63.53 -122.08 78.89
CA GLU A 422 -65.01 -122.14 78.76
C GLU A 422 -65.56 -123.57 78.90
N ALA A 423 -64.84 -124.58 78.40
CA ALA A 423 -65.24 -125.98 78.54
C ALA A 423 -65.17 -126.48 80.00
N MET A 424 -64.23 -125.95 80.79
CA MET A 424 -63.99 -126.39 82.16
C MET A 424 -65.02 -125.84 83.15
N ASP A 425 -65.42 -124.57 83.00
CA ASP A 425 -66.42 -123.93 83.88
C ASP A 425 -67.78 -124.62 83.80
N VAL A 426 -68.18 -125.04 82.60
CA VAL A 426 -69.43 -125.80 82.36
C VAL A 426 -69.42 -127.15 83.11
N ALA A 427 -68.26 -127.79 83.23
CA ALA A 427 -68.15 -129.07 83.94
C ALA A 427 -68.30 -128.91 85.47
N LEU A 428 -67.77 -127.81 86.03
CA LEU A 428 -67.87 -127.50 87.46
C LEU A 428 -69.32 -127.20 87.88
N GLU A 429 -70.05 -126.39 87.11
CA GLU A 429 -71.44 -126.05 87.44
C GLU A 429 -72.36 -127.26 87.47
N ARG A 430 -72.14 -128.24 86.58
CA ARG A 430 -72.95 -129.45 86.51
C ARG A 430 -72.79 -130.31 87.77
N LYS A 431 -71.57 -130.38 88.32
CA LYS A 431 -71.27 -131.18 89.51
C LYS A 431 -71.75 -130.51 90.80
N SER A 432 -71.74 -129.18 90.87
CA SER A 432 -72.33 -128.47 92.02
C SER A 432 -73.84 -128.68 92.14
N ARG A 433 -74.58 -128.71 91.01
CA ARG A 433 -76.02 -128.99 91.01
C ARG A 433 -76.39 -130.40 91.51
N GLU A 434 -75.59 -131.42 91.18
CA GLU A 434 -75.80 -132.77 91.71
C GLU A 434 -75.61 -132.85 93.24
N ILE A 435 -74.75 -132.00 93.82
CA ILE A 435 -74.54 -131.94 95.28
C ILE A 435 -75.75 -131.33 95.99
N GLU A 436 -76.33 -130.26 95.44
CA GLU A 436 -77.51 -129.60 96.02
C GLU A 436 -78.75 -130.52 96.03
N GLU A 437 -78.95 -131.32 94.97
CA GLU A 437 -80.06 -132.28 94.93
C GLU A 437 -79.93 -133.38 95.99
N LEU A 438 -78.70 -133.84 96.27
CA LEU A 438 -78.44 -134.85 97.30
C LEU A 438 -78.59 -134.30 98.72
N GLU A 439 -78.31 -133.01 98.95
CA GLU A 439 -78.50 -132.37 100.26
C GLU A 439 -79.99 -132.23 100.63
N LEU A 440 -80.86 -131.98 99.64
CA LEU A 440 -82.31 -131.83 99.84
C LEU A 440 -83.04 -133.16 100.16
N GLU A 441 -82.53 -134.29 99.64
CA GLU A 441 -83.10 -135.62 99.92
C GLU A 441 -82.79 -136.09 101.36
N LEU A 442 -81.64 -135.68 101.91
CA LEU A 442 -81.20 -136.02 103.26
C LEU A 442 -82.01 -135.31 104.35
N GLU A 443 -82.44 -134.07 104.10
CA GLU A 443 -83.21 -133.29 105.07
C GLU A 443 -84.64 -133.85 105.26
N ARG A 444 -85.24 -134.45 104.20
CA ARG A 444 -86.55 -135.13 104.30
C ARG A 444 -86.51 -136.40 105.14
N LEU A 445 -85.41 -137.16 105.07
CA LEU A 445 -85.23 -138.41 105.81
C LEU A 445 -84.91 -138.21 107.29
N GLN A 446 -84.55 -136.99 107.72
CA GLN A 446 -84.30 -136.67 109.14
C GLN A 446 -85.57 -136.48 109.98
N THR A 447 -86.74 -136.35 109.37
CA THR A 447 -87.98 -135.98 110.08
C THR A 447 -88.98 -137.11 110.34
N GLN A 448 -88.72 -138.36 109.90
CA GLN A 448 -89.60 -139.51 110.15
C GLN A 448 -88.80 -140.75 110.62
N ASP A 449 -89.27 -141.33 111.73
CA ASP A 449 -88.88 -142.58 112.41
C ASP A 449 -87.76 -142.57 113.48
N LYS A 450 -88.23 -142.77 114.72
CA LYS A 450 -87.50 -143.20 115.93
C LYS A 450 -87.47 -144.73 115.96
N ASP A 451 -86.45 -145.32 116.58
CA ASP A 451 -86.34 -146.75 116.94
C ASP A 451 -86.06 -147.75 115.80
N ASP A 452 -84.82 -147.80 115.30
CA ASP A 452 -84.07 -149.06 115.19
C ASP A 452 -82.61 -148.82 114.75
N MET A 453 -81.68 -149.33 115.56
CA MET A 453 -80.24 -149.28 115.33
C MET A 453 -79.83 -150.24 114.21
N SER A 454 -79.86 -149.81 112.94
CA SER A 454 -78.94 -150.36 111.89
C SER A 454 -78.83 -149.57 110.57
N GLY A 455 -79.59 -148.49 110.33
CA GLY A 455 -79.57 -147.78 109.04
C GLY A 455 -78.61 -146.57 108.91
N LEU A 456 -78.26 -145.92 110.02
CA LEU A 456 -77.61 -144.59 110.00
C LEU A 456 -76.16 -144.58 109.46
N GLY A 457 -75.44 -145.70 109.55
CA GLY A 457 -74.02 -145.76 109.17
C GLY A 457 -73.75 -145.81 107.67
N ARG A 458 -74.75 -146.14 106.84
CA ARG A 458 -74.54 -146.38 105.40
C ARG A 458 -74.73 -145.11 104.56
N ALA A 459 -75.70 -144.27 104.92
CA ALA A 459 -75.98 -143.01 104.24
C ALA A 459 -74.93 -141.93 104.57
N ASP A 460 -74.50 -141.83 105.83
CA ASP A 460 -73.51 -140.82 106.27
C ASP A 460 -72.10 -141.12 105.71
N LYS A 461 -71.80 -142.41 105.49
CA LYS A 461 -70.57 -142.84 104.81
C LYS A 461 -70.57 -142.48 103.33
N LEU A 462 -71.69 -142.66 102.62
CA LEU A 462 -71.79 -142.28 101.20
C LEU A 462 -71.65 -140.78 100.97
N LEU A 463 -72.21 -139.94 101.86
CA LEU A 463 -72.05 -138.49 101.77
C LEU A 463 -70.61 -138.03 102.04
N ARG A 464 -69.93 -138.63 103.02
CA ARG A 464 -68.50 -138.33 103.26
C ARG A 464 -67.62 -138.80 102.10
N ASP A 465 -67.88 -139.98 101.54
CA ASP A 465 -67.14 -140.48 100.39
C ASP A 465 -67.36 -139.59 99.16
N ALA A 466 -68.58 -139.07 98.95
CA ALA A 466 -68.89 -138.11 97.87
C ALA A 466 -68.24 -136.73 98.08
N LYS A 467 -68.29 -136.17 99.30
CA LYS A 467 -67.62 -134.90 99.63
C LYS A 467 -66.09 -135.01 99.55
N ALA A 468 -65.52 -136.14 99.98
CA ALA A 468 -64.09 -136.42 99.83
C ALA A 468 -63.69 -136.57 98.36
N ALA A 469 -64.46 -137.28 97.54
CA ALA A 469 -64.21 -137.41 96.11
C ALA A 469 -64.29 -136.05 95.38
N TYR A 470 -65.24 -135.17 95.76
CA TYR A 470 -65.30 -133.81 95.22
C TYR A 470 -64.10 -132.96 95.61
N ALA A 471 -63.67 -133.03 96.87
CA ALA A 471 -62.50 -132.29 97.36
C ALA A 471 -61.20 -132.75 96.68
N ASP A 472 -61.00 -134.07 96.53
CA ASP A 472 -59.83 -134.65 95.85
C ASP A 472 -59.82 -134.33 94.36
N MET A 473 -60.99 -134.36 93.72
CA MET A 473 -61.10 -133.95 92.32
C MET A 473 -60.82 -132.44 92.15
N SER A 474 -61.30 -131.61 93.07
CA SER A 474 -61.06 -130.15 93.04
C SER A 474 -59.58 -129.80 93.24
N THR A 475 -58.86 -130.51 94.13
CA THR A 475 -57.42 -130.29 94.33
C THR A 475 -56.59 -130.81 93.17
N GLN A 476 -56.92 -131.98 92.60
CA GLN A 476 -56.26 -132.48 91.38
C GLN A 476 -56.45 -131.51 90.21
N TYR A 477 -57.66 -130.97 90.03
CA TYR A 477 -57.93 -129.97 88.99
C TYR A 477 -57.18 -128.65 89.19
N LYS A 478 -57.14 -128.12 90.42
CA LYS A 478 -56.34 -126.91 90.70
C LYS A 478 -54.86 -127.12 90.40
N HIS A 479 -54.31 -128.27 90.74
CA HIS A 479 -52.90 -128.58 90.49
C HIS A 479 -52.59 -128.71 89.00
N GLU A 480 -53.49 -129.32 88.22
CA GLU A 480 -53.32 -129.46 86.77
C GLU A 480 -53.44 -128.10 86.05
N ILE A 481 -54.36 -127.23 86.51
CA ILE A 481 -54.50 -125.84 86.02
C ILE A 481 -53.22 -125.04 86.26
N GLU A 482 -52.67 -125.06 87.48
CA GLU A 482 -51.43 -124.33 87.79
C GLU A 482 -50.22 -124.87 87.00
N SER A 483 -50.16 -126.18 86.78
CA SER A 483 -49.11 -126.80 85.97
C SER A 483 -49.17 -126.33 84.51
N ARG A 484 -50.36 -126.36 83.89
CA ARG A 484 -50.56 -125.93 82.50
C ARG A 484 -50.38 -124.42 82.32
N LEU A 485 -50.89 -123.60 83.25
CA LEU A 485 -50.67 -122.14 83.24
C LEU A 485 -49.18 -121.78 83.31
N ARG A 486 -48.40 -122.46 84.16
CA ARG A 486 -46.95 -122.23 84.24
C ARG A 486 -46.21 -122.59 82.96
N PHE A 487 -46.58 -123.70 82.32
CA PHE A 487 -45.99 -124.08 81.03
C PHE A 487 -46.28 -123.06 79.94
N ILE A 488 -47.51 -122.56 79.88
CA ILE A 488 -47.93 -121.54 78.91
C ILE A 488 -47.26 -120.20 79.18
N GLN A 489 -47.20 -119.74 80.44
CA GLN A 489 -46.48 -118.51 80.80
C GLN A 489 -44.99 -118.60 80.43
N HIS A 490 -44.38 -119.77 80.57
CA HIS A 490 -43.00 -119.97 80.15
C HIS A 490 -42.84 -119.91 78.62
N ALA A 491 -43.75 -120.52 77.86
CA ALA A 491 -43.73 -120.43 76.40
C ALA A 491 -43.94 -118.98 75.91
N ILE A 492 -44.86 -118.24 76.52
CA ILE A 492 -45.08 -116.81 76.21
C ILE A 492 -43.84 -115.98 76.55
N SER A 493 -43.19 -116.19 77.70
CA SER A 493 -41.99 -115.44 78.05
C SER A 493 -40.82 -115.71 77.08
N MET A 494 -40.69 -116.94 76.58
CA MET A 494 -39.71 -117.29 75.56
C MET A 494 -40.00 -116.58 74.22
N CYS A 495 -41.26 -116.48 73.82
CA CYS A 495 -41.65 -115.70 72.62
C CYS A 495 -41.39 -114.20 72.79
N ILE A 496 -41.68 -113.62 73.96
CA ILE A 496 -41.40 -112.22 74.27
C ILE A 496 -39.88 -111.96 74.26
N ALA A 497 -39.08 -112.83 74.87
CA ALA A 497 -37.62 -112.71 74.88
C ALA A 497 -37.04 -112.76 73.45
N PHE A 498 -37.56 -113.62 72.58
CA PHE A 498 -37.18 -113.64 71.17
C PHE A 498 -37.57 -112.33 70.45
N LYS A 499 -38.78 -111.82 70.69
CA LYS A 499 -39.25 -110.55 70.12
C LYS A 499 -38.38 -109.39 70.57
N GLU A 500 -38.04 -109.26 71.85
CA GLU A 500 -37.14 -108.22 72.34
C GLU A 500 -35.74 -108.32 71.75
N HIS A 501 -35.21 -109.54 71.60
CA HIS A 501 -33.91 -109.75 70.97
C HIS A 501 -33.92 -109.32 69.49
N ALA A 502 -34.94 -109.71 68.72
CA ALA A 502 -35.10 -109.29 67.33
C ALA A 502 -35.23 -107.76 67.21
N THR A 503 -36.02 -107.13 68.08
CA THR A 503 -36.21 -105.67 68.10
C THR A 503 -34.92 -104.93 68.46
N LYS A 504 -34.12 -105.48 69.38
CA LYS A 504 -32.81 -104.94 69.75
C LYS A 504 -31.80 -105.03 68.60
N THR A 505 -31.76 -106.16 67.89
CA THR A 505 -30.92 -106.29 66.69
C THR A 505 -31.34 -105.34 65.56
N MET A 506 -32.64 -105.08 65.40
CA MET A 506 -33.15 -104.11 64.42
C MET A 506 -32.80 -102.67 64.80
N THR A 507 -32.90 -102.31 66.09
CA THR A 507 -32.54 -100.96 66.56
C THR A 507 -31.04 -100.70 66.53
N ASP A 508 -30.20 -101.71 66.78
CA ASP A 508 -28.75 -101.59 66.62
C ASP A 508 -28.35 -101.46 65.13
N ALA A 509 -29.06 -102.13 64.21
CA ALA A 509 -28.90 -101.93 62.76
C ALA A 509 -29.33 -100.52 62.31
N ASP A 510 -30.46 -99.99 62.81
CA ASP A 510 -30.91 -98.62 62.50
C ASP A 510 -29.95 -97.56 63.08
N ARG A 511 -29.39 -97.80 64.28
CA ARG A 511 -28.38 -96.92 64.90
C ARG A 511 -27.06 -96.94 64.12
N TYR A 512 -26.66 -98.10 63.58
CA TYR A 512 -25.50 -98.21 62.69
C TYR A 512 -25.69 -97.40 61.40
N LEU A 513 -26.88 -97.46 60.79
CA LEU A 513 -27.21 -96.67 59.58
C LEU A 513 -27.21 -95.16 59.85
N ARG A 514 -27.79 -94.70 60.97
CA ARG A 514 -27.74 -93.27 61.35
C ARG A 514 -26.33 -92.79 61.68
N SER A 515 -25.45 -93.67 62.18
CA SER A 515 -24.03 -93.34 62.43
C SER A 515 -23.20 -93.20 61.14
N GLN A 516 -23.66 -93.81 60.04
CA GLN A 516 -23.07 -93.66 58.71
C GLN A 516 -23.53 -92.36 58.03
N ASP A 517 -24.81 -91.99 58.16
CA ASP A 517 -25.34 -90.70 57.64
C ASP A 517 -24.72 -89.47 58.33
N THR A 518 -24.42 -89.55 59.63
CA THR A 518 -23.75 -88.48 60.38
C THR A 518 -22.25 -88.36 60.09
N ARG A 519 -21.58 -89.46 59.67
CA ARG A 519 -20.18 -89.43 59.22
C ARG A 519 -20.00 -88.87 57.81
N VAL A 520 -21.00 -89.01 56.93
CA VAL A 520 -20.99 -88.37 55.61
C VAL A 520 -21.25 -86.86 55.72
N SER A 521 -21.95 -86.42 56.75
CA SER A 521 -22.24 -84.99 57.01
C SER A 521 -21.11 -84.22 57.73
N SER A 522 -20.06 -84.89 58.21
CA SER A 522 -18.97 -84.27 59.00
C SER A 522 -17.57 -84.38 58.37
N THR A 523 -17.46 -84.85 57.12
CA THR A 523 -16.20 -84.86 56.35
C THR A 523 -16.38 -84.42 54.90
N SER A 524 -16.83 -83.17 54.71
CA SER A 524 -16.60 -82.23 53.58
C SER A 524 -17.84 -81.33 53.43
N SER A 525 -18.07 -80.30 54.24
CA SER A 525 -17.21 -79.52 55.13
C SER A 525 -18.00 -79.08 56.35
#